data_AF-A0A6A4PTS0-F1
#
_entry.id   AF-A0A6A4PTS0-F1
#
_cell.length_a   1.000
_cell.length_b   1.000
_cell.length_c   1.000
_cell.angle_alpha   90.00
_cell.angle_beta   90.00
_cell.angle_gamma   90.00
#
_symmetry.space_group_name_H-M   'P 1'
#
loop_
_entity.id
_entity.type
_entity.pdbx_description
1 polymer ?
#
loop_
_entity_poly.entity_id
_entity_poly.type
_entity_poly.pdbx_seq_one_letter_code
_entity_poly.pdbx_strand_id
1 'polypeptide(L)'
;MTSPTESSQWPLLPEDLLHEITKRLLKPSDYVRFGAVCNGWHSFAHKSYKQKHLLHVHQNFPLLLIPTEDQEGRSLYNITEGMVYHQFQLNLPNKRCCGSSYGWLFFVDKVTKSTLELILINPFLGDSKTIKLPPISLNNDDIHDMIDHYEVYKVILSKDPYVSPHDYEVAALYGSLAKLTHYKCGDKYWSYAKKAIGTTLVDVIFYKDLLLTIDRYDWIINFTLEPKARIQRTNCSLWYLKWNTIKKKRPSTIHNYAGNAYFVENSNGDLLLARRCYWDEDLIQAREIALQLNAARIQDIAEGGSEIVFLEEYKKIKESMYMKDEDPKLTVKFEVYRLSFSSDGKRLNKKIRIKTLGGEILFLGDNNSVSVSVSKYPKLHPNSIYYTDDYVHHHNLPFGSIDNGIFDVENESFDKHYLPSFSIKDLPPPIFIVPK
;
A
#
# COMPACT_ATOMS: atom_id res chain seq x y z
N MET A 1 -64.58 6.57 32.25
CA MET A 1 -63.29 5.87 32.34
C MET A 1 -62.46 6.31 31.15
N THR A 2 -61.47 7.17 31.39
CA THR A 2 -60.48 7.60 30.40
C THR A 2 -59.57 6.41 30.09
N SER A 3 -59.48 6.05 28.81
CA SER A 3 -58.51 5.07 28.31
C SER A 3 -57.09 5.56 28.60
N PRO A 4 -56.19 4.74 29.16
CA PRO A 4 -54.79 5.12 29.28
C PRO A 4 -54.21 5.18 27.87
N THR A 5 -53.90 6.37 27.38
CA THR A 5 -52.93 6.52 26.30
C THR A 5 -51.59 6.06 26.86
N GLU A 6 -51.29 4.76 26.77
CA GLU A 6 -49.94 4.26 26.91
C GLU A 6 -49.10 4.97 25.85
N SER A 7 -48.36 6.00 26.24
CA SER A 7 -47.37 6.60 25.37
C SER A 7 -46.37 5.51 25.05
N SER A 8 -46.38 5.06 23.82
CA SER A 8 -45.55 3.94 23.40
C SER A 8 -44.08 4.24 23.73
N GLN A 9 -43.44 3.38 24.51
CA GLN A 9 -42.08 3.59 25.02
C GLN A 9 -40.99 3.41 23.95
N TRP A 10 -41.35 3.25 22.67
CA TRP A 10 -40.41 3.11 21.56
C TRP A 10 -39.33 4.21 21.49
N PRO A 11 -39.61 5.50 21.77
CA PRO A 11 -38.57 6.53 21.80
C PRO A 11 -37.50 6.34 22.89
N LEU A 12 -37.78 5.51 23.90
CA LEU A 12 -36.87 5.19 25.01
C LEU A 12 -36.06 3.92 24.75
N LEU A 13 -36.20 3.28 23.58
CA LEU A 13 -35.44 2.07 23.27
C LEU A 13 -33.94 2.40 23.25
N PRO A 14 -33.12 1.66 24.02
CA PRO A 14 -31.67 1.79 24.01
C PRO A 14 -31.05 1.68 22.60
N GLU A 15 -29.98 2.45 22.33
CA GLU A 15 -29.34 2.51 21.01
C GLU A 15 -28.76 1.15 20.58
N ASP A 16 -28.30 0.32 21.50
CA ASP A 16 -27.81 -1.05 21.25
C ASP A 16 -28.91 -1.96 20.67
N LEU A 17 -30.15 -1.82 21.14
CA LEU A 17 -31.29 -2.56 20.58
C LEU A 17 -31.68 -2.03 19.20
N LEU A 18 -31.66 -0.70 18.99
CA LEU A 18 -31.87 -0.11 17.66
C LEU A 18 -30.79 -0.59 16.68
N HIS A 19 -29.55 -0.72 17.15
CA HIS A 19 -28.44 -1.24 16.36
C HIS A 19 -28.66 -2.70 15.93
N GLU A 20 -29.09 -3.57 16.85
CA GLU A 20 -29.39 -4.97 16.53
C GLU A 20 -30.58 -5.14 15.57
N ILE A 21 -31.59 -4.26 15.66
CA ILE A 21 -32.71 -4.27 14.70
C ILE A 21 -32.23 -3.83 13.31
N THR A 22 -31.52 -2.70 13.23
CA THR A 22 -31.00 -2.19 11.95
C THR A 22 -30.01 -3.16 11.31
N LYS A 23 -29.23 -3.93 12.08
CA LYS A 23 -28.38 -5.03 11.57
C LYS A 23 -29.15 -6.02 10.69
N ARG A 24 -30.43 -6.26 10.98
CA ARG A 24 -31.29 -7.21 10.27
C ARG A 24 -32.08 -6.59 9.11
N LEU A 25 -32.04 -5.27 8.96
CA LEU A 25 -32.66 -4.57 7.82
C LEU A 25 -31.74 -4.68 6.59
N LEU A 26 -32.27 -5.30 5.54
CA LEU A 26 -31.53 -5.62 4.31
C LEU A 26 -31.86 -4.65 3.17
N LYS A 27 -33.06 -4.07 3.12
CA LYS A 27 -33.48 -3.19 2.03
C LYS A 27 -33.44 -1.72 2.45
N PRO A 28 -33.04 -0.80 1.55
CA PRO A 28 -33.18 0.64 1.77
C PRO A 28 -34.56 1.08 2.25
N SER A 29 -35.62 0.50 1.68
CA SER A 29 -37.00 0.77 2.07
C SER A 29 -37.30 0.45 3.54
N ASP A 30 -36.60 -0.52 4.12
CA ASP A 30 -36.83 -0.95 5.49
C ASP A 30 -36.25 0.07 6.48
N TYR A 31 -35.15 0.74 6.13
CA TYR A 31 -34.60 1.85 6.91
C TYR A 31 -35.50 3.07 6.88
N VAL A 32 -36.13 3.38 5.74
CA VAL A 32 -37.11 4.47 5.63
C VAL A 32 -38.31 4.20 6.54
N ARG A 33 -38.82 2.97 6.54
CA ARG A 33 -39.94 2.56 7.42
C ARG A 33 -39.54 2.55 8.89
N PHE A 34 -38.36 2.01 9.21
CA PHE A 34 -37.83 1.98 10.57
C PHE A 34 -37.60 3.41 11.11
N GLY A 35 -37.10 4.31 10.29
CA GLY A 35 -36.92 5.72 10.63
C GLY A 35 -38.22 6.53 10.72
N ALA A 36 -39.38 5.96 10.40
CA ALA A 36 -40.67 6.67 10.50
C ALA A 36 -41.32 6.56 11.90
N VAL A 37 -40.73 5.81 12.84
CA VAL A 37 -41.31 5.55 14.17
C VAL A 37 -41.28 6.81 15.06
N CYS A 38 -40.12 7.47 15.16
CA CYS A 38 -39.96 8.73 15.88
C CYS A 38 -38.67 9.43 15.43
N ASN A 39 -38.46 10.70 15.82
CA ASN A 39 -37.25 11.45 15.44
C ASN A 39 -35.93 10.80 15.90
N GLY A 40 -35.92 10.13 17.06
CA GLY A 40 -34.75 9.39 17.54
C GLY A 40 -34.40 8.21 16.63
N TRP A 41 -35.41 7.41 16.29
CA TRP A 41 -35.24 6.29 15.36
C TRP A 41 -34.92 6.77 13.94
N HIS A 42 -35.50 7.89 13.50
CA HIS A 42 -35.18 8.51 12.22
C HIS A 42 -33.69 8.87 12.14
N SER A 43 -33.20 9.58 13.16
CA SER A 43 -31.80 9.99 13.26
C SER A 43 -30.87 8.77 13.30
N PHE A 44 -31.21 7.76 14.11
CA PHE A 44 -30.45 6.51 14.20
C PHE A 44 -30.45 5.73 12.88
N ALA A 45 -31.63 5.50 12.30
CA ALA A 45 -31.82 4.82 11.02
C ALA A 45 -31.04 5.49 9.91
N HIS A 46 -31.08 6.82 9.84
CA HIS A 46 -30.37 7.59 8.84
C HIS A 46 -28.85 7.45 8.97
N LYS A 47 -28.30 7.46 10.20
CA LYS A 47 -26.88 7.19 10.45
C LYS A 47 -26.50 5.75 10.07
N SER A 48 -27.23 4.75 10.57
CA SER A 48 -26.94 3.33 10.30
C SER A 48 -27.14 2.93 8.84
N TYR A 49 -28.19 3.45 8.19
CA TYR A 49 -28.46 3.23 6.78
C TYR A 49 -27.32 3.76 5.91
N LYS A 50 -26.84 4.99 6.16
CA LYS A 50 -25.76 5.57 5.35
C LYS A 50 -24.47 4.77 5.46
N GLN A 51 -24.11 4.35 6.67
CA GLN A 51 -22.94 3.48 6.86
C GLN A 51 -23.11 2.17 6.11
N LYS A 52 -24.23 1.45 6.29
CA LYS A 52 -24.47 0.20 5.55
C LYS A 52 -24.58 0.39 4.04
N HIS A 53 -25.20 1.46 3.58
CA HIS A 53 -25.39 1.75 2.17
C HIS A 53 -24.06 2.05 1.49
N LEU A 54 -23.16 2.82 2.13
CA LEU A 54 -21.80 3.02 1.63
C LEU A 54 -21.05 1.69 1.51
N LEU A 55 -21.18 0.81 2.51
CA LEU A 55 -20.58 -0.54 2.46
C LEU A 55 -21.16 -1.40 1.35
N HIS A 56 -22.47 -1.32 1.08
CA HIS A 56 -23.12 -2.12 0.04
C HIS A 56 -22.84 -1.58 -1.36
N VAL A 57 -22.85 -0.25 -1.55
CA VAL A 57 -22.65 0.38 -2.87
C VAL A 57 -21.19 0.30 -3.32
N HIS A 58 -20.25 0.35 -2.38
CA HIS A 58 -18.82 0.31 -2.67
C HIS A 58 -18.15 -0.99 -2.26
N GLN A 59 -18.91 -2.06 -2.05
CA GLN A 59 -18.34 -3.36 -1.73
C GLN A 59 -17.42 -3.80 -2.86
N ASN A 60 -16.17 -4.13 -2.55
CA ASN A 60 -15.13 -4.48 -3.52
C ASN A 60 -14.78 -3.37 -4.53
N PHE A 61 -15.01 -2.10 -4.19
CA PHE A 61 -14.56 -0.95 -4.98
C PHE A 61 -13.45 -0.18 -4.25
N PRO A 62 -12.31 0.13 -4.90
CA PRO A 62 -11.29 1.00 -4.34
C PRO A 62 -11.80 2.43 -4.11
N LEU A 63 -11.83 2.87 -2.86
CA LEU A 63 -12.04 4.26 -2.45
C LEU A 63 -10.71 4.86 -1.98
N LEU A 64 -10.60 6.19 -2.02
CA LEU A 64 -9.46 6.88 -1.42
C LEU A 64 -9.78 7.25 0.02
N LEU A 65 -8.94 6.83 0.96
CA LEU A 65 -8.94 7.34 2.32
C LEU A 65 -8.05 8.58 2.36
N ILE A 66 -8.65 9.72 2.68
CA ILE A 66 -7.98 11.03 2.67
C ILE A 66 -7.98 11.65 4.07
N PRO A 67 -6.95 12.43 4.44
CA PRO A 67 -7.03 13.29 5.62
C PRO A 67 -8.17 14.31 5.51
N THR A 68 -8.77 14.67 6.65
CA THR A 68 -9.70 15.80 6.74
C THR A 68 -8.97 17.12 6.94
N GLU A 69 -9.59 18.24 6.53
CA GLU A 69 -9.01 19.59 6.68
C GLU A 69 -8.86 20.02 8.14
N ASP A 70 -9.75 19.55 9.02
CA ASP A 70 -9.64 19.73 10.47
C ASP A 70 -8.48 18.94 11.09
N GLN A 71 -7.84 18.05 10.31
CA GLN A 71 -6.73 17.20 10.72
C GLN A 71 -7.05 16.23 11.89
N GLU A 72 -8.34 16.05 12.20
CA GLU A 72 -8.78 15.22 13.34
C GLU A 72 -9.22 13.82 12.91
N GLY A 73 -9.45 13.59 11.61
CA GLY A 73 -9.97 12.31 11.12
C GLY A 73 -9.58 11.96 9.69
N ARG A 74 -10.29 10.96 9.15
CA ARG A 74 -10.15 10.51 7.75
C ARG A 74 -11.51 10.49 7.07
N SER A 75 -11.57 10.96 5.84
CA SER A 75 -12.75 10.85 4.98
C SER A 75 -12.51 9.88 3.84
N LEU A 76 -13.60 9.44 3.20
CA LEU A 76 -13.54 8.65 1.98
C LEU A 76 -13.83 9.54 0.77
N TYR A 77 -13.06 9.36 -0.29
CA TYR A 77 -13.25 10.01 -1.59
C TYR A 77 -13.55 8.96 -2.66
N ASN A 78 -14.63 9.19 -3.41
CA ASN A 78 -15.01 8.36 -4.55
C ASN A 78 -14.41 8.96 -5.83
N ILE A 79 -13.39 8.32 -6.36
CA ILE A 79 -12.72 8.74 -7.60
C ILE A 79 -13.69 8.80 -8.79
N THR A 80 -14.66 7.89 -8.85
CA THR A 80 -15.59 7.81 -9.97
C THR A 80 -16.51 9.01 -10.05
N GLU A 81 -16.88 9.56 -8.90
CA GLU A 81 -17.86 10.65 -8.78
C GLU A 81 -17.20 12.00 -8.48
N GLY A 82 -15.90 12.00 -8.17
CA GLY A 82 -15.18 13.21 -7.82
C GLY A 82 -15.65 13.84 -6.51
N MET A 83 -16.13 13.03 -5.55
CA MET A 83 -16.77 13.54 -4.33
C MET A 83 -16.23 12.94 -3.05
N VAL A 84 -16.19 13.78 -1.99
CA VAL A 84 -15.87 13.38 -0.63
C VAL A 84 -17.14 13.01 0.12
N TYR A 85 -17.12 11.87 0.81
CA TYR A 85 -18.17 11.49 1.75
C TYR A 85 -17.99 12.19 3.10
N HIS A 86 -18.25 13.51 3.14
CA HIS A 86 -18.06 14.34 4.34
C HIS A 86 -18.81 13.85 5.60
N GLN A 87 -19.91 13.13 5.41
CA GLN A 87 -20.72 12.58 6.50
C GLN A 87 -20.19 11.24 7.02
N PHE A 88 -19.13 10.70 6.42
CA PHE A 88 -18.48 9.44 6.78
C PHE A 88 -17.05 9.71 7.21
N GLN A 89 -16.92 10.25 8.42
CA GLN A 89 -15.63 10.43 9.08
C GLN A 89 -15.27 9.15 9.83
N LEU A 90 -14.07 8.63 9.55
CA LEU A 90 -13.53 7.46 10.19
C LEU A 90 -12.61 7.89 11.33
N ASN A 91 -12.92 7.43 12.54
CA ASN A 91 -12.08 7.57 13.73
C ASN A 91 -10.87 6.64 13.59
N LEU A 92 -9.88 7.08 12.83
CA LEU A 92 -8.64 6.37 12.56
C LEU A 92 -7.45 7.15 13.12
N PRO A 93 -6.32 6.49 13.44
CA PRO A 93 -5.12 7.20 13.83
C PRO A 93 -4.73 8.26 12.79
N ASN A 94 -4.41 9.47 13.25
CA ASN A 94 -3.81 10.51 12.38
C ASN A 94 -2.31 10.21 12.15
N LYS A 95 -2.03 8.99 11.71
CA LYS A 95 -0.72 8.42 11.43
C LYS A 95 -0.72 7.85 10.01
N ARG A 96 0.45 7.57 9.46
CA ARG A 96 0.58 6.86 8.18
C ARG A 96 -0.07 5.48 8.30
N CYS A 97 -0.93 5.15 7.35
CA CYS A 97 -1.37 3.78 7.15
C CYS A 97 -0.29 3.05 6.33
N CYS A 98 0.27 1.98 6.87
CA CYS A 98 1.35 1.22 6.23
C CYS A 98 0.86 0.02 5.43
N GLY A 99 -0.44 -0.06 5.16
CA GLY A 99 -1.02 -1.10 4.30
C GLY A 99 -2.54 -1.15 4.40
N SER A 100 -3.18 -1.65 3.35
CA SER A 100 -4.59 -2.01 3.37
C SER A 100 -4.79 -3.36 2.70
N SER A 101 -5.65 -4.20 3.25
CA SER A 101 -6.03 -5.50 2.66
C SER A 101 -7.40 -5.92 3.17
N TYR A 102 -8.31 -6.30 2.28
CA TYR A 102 -9.64 -6.80 2.67
C TYR A 102 -10.45 -5.86 3.59
N GLY A 103 -10.36 -4.54 3.38
CA GLY A 103 -11.00 -3.53 4.25
C GLY A 103 -10.27 -3.25 5.57
N TRP A 104 -9.26 -4.05 5.92
CA TRP A 104 -8.39 -3.79 7.07
C TRP A 104 -7.30 -2.78 6.73
N LEU A 105 -6.99 -1.92 7.70
CA LEU A 105 -5.98 -0.87 7.63
C LEU A 105 -4.89 -1.13 8.68
N PHE A 106 -3.63 -1.00 8.28
CA PHE A 106 -2.47 -1.23 9.13
C PHE A 106 -1.88 0.07 9.65
N PHE A 107 -1.66 0.15 10.96
CA PHE A 107 -1.01 1.29 11.59
C PHE A 107 0.11 0.82 12.51
N VAL A 108 1.18 1.62 12.56
CA VAL A 108 2.19 1.51 13.62
C VAL A 108 1.64 2.21 14.86
N ASP A 109 1.31 1.42 15.88
CA ASP A 109 0.76 1.92 17.14
C ASP A 109 1.87 2.55 17.97
N LYS A 110 2.93 1.79 18.21
CA LYS A 110 4.06 2.19 19.05
C LYS A 110 5.39 1.73 18.48
N VAL A 111 6.38 2.61 18.55
CA VAL A 111 7.79 2.31 18.24
C VAL A 111 8.59 2.42 19.53
N THR A 112 9.39 1.41 19.83
CA THR A 112 10.39 1.43 20.90
C THR A 112 11.79 1.28 20.30
N LYS A 113 12.84 1.42 21.13
CA LYS A 113 14.22 1.20 20.68
C LYS A 113 14.48 -0.18 20.06
N SER A 114 13.64 -1.16 20.31
CA SER A 114 13.88 -2.54 19.85
C SER A 114 12.65 -3.22 19.25
N THR A 115 11.49 -2.55 19.19
CA THR A 115 10.26 -3.16 18.69
C THR A 115 9.34 -2.19 17.95
N LEU A 116 8.61 -2.71 16.96
CA LEU A 116 7.50 -2.06 16.27
C LEU A 116 6.20 -2.80 16.59
N GLU A 117 5.20 -2.10 17.13
CA GLU A 117 3.89 -2.65 17.43
C GLU A 117 2.90 -2.26 16.32
N LEU A 118 2.27 -3.26 15.70
CA LEU A 118 1.30 -3.08 14.61
C LEU A 118 -0.13 -3.37 15.08
N ILE A 119 -1.05 -2.51 14.66
CA ILE A 119 -2.49 -2.71 14.83
C ILE A 119 -3.19 -2.72 13.47
N LEU A 120 -4.20 -3.57 13.36
CA LEU A 120 -5.11 -3.59 12.22
C LEU A 120 -6.46 -3.07 12.68
N ILE A 121 -7.04 -2.16 11.92
CA ILE A 121 -8.37 -1.60 12.18
C ILE A 121 -9.22 -1.82 10.93
N ASN A 122 -10.41 -2.39 11.09
CA ASN A 122 -11.42 -2.40 10.03
C ASN A 122 -12.53 -1.41 10.38
N PRO A 123 -12.55 -0.20 9.77
CA PRO A 123 -13.52 0.85 10.08
C PRO A 123 -14.93 0.58 9.52
N PHE A 124 -15.08 -0.50 8.76
CA PHE A 124 -16.33 -0.87 8.09
C PHE A 124 -17.16 -1.89 8.87
N LEU A 125 -16.59 -2.46 9.93
CA LEU A 125 -17.29 -3.35 10.85
C LEU A 125 -17.90 -2.51 11.97
N GLY A 126 -19.17 -2.78 12.33
CA GLY A 126 -20.02 -1.88 13.15
C GLY A 126 -19.41 -1.40 14.47
N ASP A 127 -18.66 -2.26 15.15
CA ASP A 127 -17.69 -1.85 16.17
C ASP A 127 -16.32 -2.04 15.55
N SER A 128 -15.58 -0.95 15.24
CA SER A 128 -14.29 -1.00 14.55
C SER A 128 -13.39 -2.09 15.11
N LYS A 129 -13.35 -3.25 14.43
CA LYS A 129 -12.63 -4.41 14.96
C LYS A 129 -11.15 -4.11 14.87
N THR A 130 -10.47 -4.33 15.98
CA THR A 130 -9.03 -4.11 16.09
C THR A 130 -8.32 -5.44 16.35
N ILE A 131 -7.25 -5.71 15.61
CA ILE A 131 -6.35 -6.84 15.85
C ILE A 131 -4.97 -6.28 16.21
N LYS A 132 -4.42 -6.70 17.35
CA LYS A 132 -3.04 -6.39 17.74
C LYS A 132 -2.13 -7.53 17.32
N LEU A 133 -1.13 -7.25 16.49
CA LEU A 133 -0.12 -8.23 16.12
C LEU A 133 0.99 -8.30 17.19
N PRO A 134 1.74 -9.41 17.28
CA PRO A 134 2.96 -9.43 18.08
C PRO A 134 3.93 -8.32 17.64
N PRO A 135 4.77 -7.78 18.53
CA PRO A 135 5.76 -6.79 18.14
C PRO A 135 6.80 -7.38 17.16
N ILE A 136 7.16 -6.62 16.14
CA ILE A 136 8.30 -6.91 15.25
C ILE A 136 9.57 -6.45 15.96
N SER A 137 10.57 -7.32 16.08
CA SER A 137 11.87 -7.00 16.69
C SER A 137 12.77 -6.23 15.72
N LEU A 138 13.36 -5.15 16.19
CA LEU A 138 14.35 -4.33 15.51
C LEU A 138 15.77 -4.69 15.98
N ASN A 139 16.72 -4.71 15.05
CA ASN A 139 18.15 -4.83 15.36
C ASN A 139 18.86 -3.49 15.17
N ASN A 140 20.09 -3.34 15.65
CA ASN A 140 20.86 -2.09 15.51
C ASN A 140 21.01 -1.62 14.04
N ASP A 141 21.07 -2.55 13.08
CA ASP A 141 21.07 -2.25 11.64
C ASP A 141 19.77 -1.58 11.15
N ASP A 142 18.67 -1.77 11.87
CA ASP A 142 17.35 -1.24 11.52
C ASP A 142 17.12 0.16 12.12
N ILE A 143 17.92 0.53 13.13
CA ILE A 143 17.82 1.79 13.88
C ILE A 143 18.76 2.83 13.24
N HIS A 144 18.19 3.82 12.57
CA HIS A 144 18.93 5.04 12.19
C HIS A 144 18.43 6.23 13.01
N ASP A 145 19.35 7.12 13.41
CA ASP A 145 19.07 8.36 14.15
C ASP A 145 18.25 9.40 13.36
N MET A 146 17.86 9.11 12.10
CA MET A 146 16.93 9.93 11.33
C MET A 146 15.50 9.40 11.53
N ILE A 147 14.79 10.12 12.39
CA ILE A 147 13.45 9.84 12.89
C ILE A 147 12.42 9.93 11.74
N ASP A 148 12.08 8.80 11.12
CA ASP A 148 10.81 8.63 10.40
C ASP A 148 9.91 7.71 11.24
N HIS A 149 8.72 8.18 11.58
CA HIS A 149 7.82 7.62 12.61
C HIS A 149 7.24 6.22 12.29
N TYR A 150 7.62 5.60 11.18
CA TYR A 150 6.91 4.45 10.61
C TYR A 150 7.84 3.54 9.82
N GLU A 151 8.86 2.93 10.44
CA GLU A 151 9.82 1.96 9.84
C GLU A 151 9.17 0.72 9.17
N VAL A 152 7.90 0.77 8.77
CA VAL A 152 7.14 -0.23 8.04
C VAL A 152 6.68 0.37 6.71
N TYR A 153 7.24 -0.14 5.62
CA TYR A 153 6.96 0.34 4.26
C TYR A 153 5.62 -0.14 3.76
N LYS A 154 5.35 -1.44 3.94
CA LYS A 154 4.15 -2.11 3.44
C LYS A 154 3.79 -3.33 4.28
N VAL A 155 2.51 -3.50 4.55
CA VAL A 155 1.94 -4.69 5.22
C VAL A 155 0.76 -5.21 4.42
N ILE A 156 0.71 -6.52 4.20
CA ILE A 156 -0.36 -7.20 3.46
C ILE A 156 -0.86 -8.45 4.18
N LEU A 157 -2.10 -8.84 3.87
CA LEU A 157 -2.73 -10.07 4.36
C LEU A 157 -2.80 -11.12 3.26
N SER A 158 -2.66 -12.39 3.64
CA SER A 158 -2.97 -13.50 2.72
C SER A 158 -4.49 -13.70 2.56
N LYS A 159 -5.26 -13.54 3.65
CA LYS A 159 -6.72 -13.76 3.71
C LYS A 159 -7.37 -12.74 4.64
N ASP A 160 -8.69 -12.54 4.52
CA ASP A 160 -9.46 -11.68 5.42
C ASP A 160 -9.56 -12.29 6.84
N PRO A 161 -9.01 -11.66 7.89
CA PRO A 161 -9.10 -12.13 9.27
C PRO A 161 -10.53 -12.20 9.81
N TYR A 162 -11.48 -11.46 9.23
CA TYR A 162 -12.89 -11.56 9.63
C TYR A 162 -13.53 -12.87 9.15
N VAL A 163 -13.20 -13.29 7.92
CA VAL A 163 -13.71 -14.52 7.30
C VAL A 163 -12.91 -15.76 7.75
N SER A 164 -11.61 -15.62 7.95
CA SER A 164 -10.68 -16.70 8.30
C SER A 164 -9.86 -16.37 9.55
N PRO A 165 -10.50 -16.22 10.73
CA PRO A 165 -9.87 -15.70 11.95
C PRO A 165 -8.72 -16.54 12.53
N HIS A 166 -8.57 -17.77 12.06
CA HIS A 166 -7.53 -18.71 12.49
C HIS A 166 -6.64 -19.19 11.34
N ASP A 167 -6.81 -18.62 10.16
CA ASP A 167 -6.12 -19.04 8.93
C ASP A 167 -5.86 -17.82 8.05
N TYR A 168 -4.99 -16.93 8.54
CA TYR A 168 -4.44 -15.82 7.77
C TYR A 168 -2.96 -15.64 8.11
N GLU A 169 -2.25 -15.02 7.20
CA GLU A 169 -0.84 -14.69 7.30
C GLU A 169 -0.65 -13.20 7.01
N VAL A 170 0.40 -12.63 7.59
CA VAL A 170 0.77 -11.23 7.43
C VAL A 170 2.21 -11.19 6.92
N ALA A 171 2.45 -10.44 5.86
CA ALA A 171 3.80 -10.12 5.41
C ALA A 171 4.04 -8.62 5.56
N ALA A 172 5.19 -8.23 6.07
CA ALA A 172 5.57 -6.83 6.25
C ALA A 172 6.98 -6.56 5.74
N LEU A 173 7.14 -5.41 5.08
CA LEU A 173 8.43 -4.81 4.75
C LEU A 173 8.77 -3.76 5.81
N TYR A 174 9.89 -3.93 6.52
CA TYR A 174 10.21 -3.12 7.70
C TYR A 174 11.72 -2.83 7.86
N GLY A 175 12.03 -1.86 8.73
CA GLY A 175 13.38 -1.37 9.07
C GLY A 175 14.04 -0.60 7.93
N SER A 176 15.07 0.20 8.20
CA SER A 176 15.75 1.09 7.23
C SER A 176 16.11 0.51 5.84
N LEU A 177 16.17 -0.82 5.72
CA LEU A 177 16.50 -1.54 4.49
C LEU A 177 15.31 -2.26 3.84
N ALA A 178 14.08 -2.03 4.31
CA ALA A 178 12.85 -2.69 3.86
C ALA A 178 13.00 -4.22 3.76
N LYS A 179 13.31 -4.86 4.89
CA LYS A 179 13.45 -6.32 5.00
C LYS A 179 12.08 -6.98 5.11
N LEU A 180 11.98 -8.22 4.63
CA LEU A 180 10.76 -9.01 4.76
C LEU A 180 10.67 -9.71 6.12
N THR A 181 9.50 -9.60 6.75
CA THR A 181 9.08 -10.42 7.88
C THR A 181 7.70 -11.03 7.59
N HIS A 182 7.42 -12.16 8.23
CA HIS A 182 6.21 -12.94 8.06
C HIS A 182 5.63 -13.36 9.42
N TYR A 183 4.32 -13.37 9.52
CA TYR A 183 3.58 -13.83 10.68
C TYR A 183 2.44 -14.74 10.23
N LYS A 184 2.31 -15.90 10.89
CA LYS A 184 1.15 -16.76 10.76
C LYS A 184 0.23 -16.56 11.96
N CYS A 185 -1.07 -16.44 11.72
CA CYS A 185 -2.05 -16.31 12.80
C CYS A 185 -1.89 -17.41 13.85
N GLY A 186 -1.84 -17.01 15.12
CA GLY A 186 -1.65 -17.91 16.26
C GLY A 186 -0.19 -18.11 16.67
N ASP A 187 0.78 -17.72 15.84
CA ASP A 187 2.18 -17.73 16.23
C ASP A 187 2.45 -16.70 17.34
N LYS A 188 3.44 -16.99 18.19
CA LYS A 188 3.86 -16.07 19.27
C LYS A 188 4.78 -14.95 18.76
N TYR A 189 5.53 -15.23 17.70
CA TYR A 189 6.60 -14.36 17.20
C TYR A 189 6.63 -14.37 15.68
N TRP A 190 7.23 -13.33 15.10
CA TRP A 190 7.47 -13.22 13.66
C TRP A 190 8.61 -14.12 13.17
N SER A 191 8.54 -14.46 11.88
CA SER A 191 9.58 -15.10 11.08
C SER A 191 10.31 -14.06 10.23
N TYR A 192 11.63 -14.02 10.33
CA TYR A 192 12.45 -13.01 9.66
C TYR A 192 13.22 -13.59 8.47
N ALA A 193 13.32 -12.83 7.39
CA ALA A 193 14.22 -13.13 6.29
C ALA A 193 15.67 -12.82 6.65
N LYS A 194 16.60 -13.66 6.17
CA LYS A 194 18.02 -13.30 6.22
C LYS A 194 18.27 -12.09 5.32
N LYS A 195 19.07 -11.15 5.80
CA LYS A 195 19.48 -9.95 5.06
C LYS A 195 20.18 -10.35 3.76
N ALA A 196 19.63 -9.87 2.65
CA ALA A 196 20.33 -9.81 1.37
C ALA A 196 21.13 -8.51 1.33
N ILE A 197 22.45 -8.61 1.20
CA ILE A 197 23.33 -7.44 1.24
C ILE A 197 23.03 -6.54 0.03
N GLY A 198 22.79 -5.24 0.29
CA GLY A 198 22.62 -4.22 -0.74
C GLY A 198 21.25 -4.17 -1.42
N THR A 199 20.23 -4.87 -0.89
CA THR A 199 18.86 -4.82 -1.46
C THR A 199 17.86 -4.16 -0.53
N THR A 200 17.01 -3.31 -1.10
CA THR A 200 15.83 -2.73 -0.46
C THR A 200 14.62 -3.20 -1.23
N LEU A 201 13.75 -3.97 -0.57
CA LEU A 201 12.50 -4.42 -1.18
C LEU A 201 11.54 -3.23 -1.25
N VAL A 202 10.71 -3.20 -2.29
CA VAL A 202 9.70 -2.15 -2.47
C VAL A 202 8.29 -2.67 -2.45
N ASP A 203 8.10 -3.95 -2.81
CA ASP A 203 6.78 -4.55 -2.76
C ASP A 203 6.82 -6.05 -2.43
N VAL A 204 5.70 -6.55 -1.93
CA VAL A 204 5.43 -7.93 -1.53
C VAL A 204 4.01 -8.33 -1.92
N ILE A 205 3.81 -9.58 -2.34
CA ILE A 205 2.51 -10.17 -2.65
C ILE A 205 2.45 -11.65 -2.26
N PHE A 206 1.29 -12.12 -1.79
CA PHE A 206 0.95 -13.55 -1.76
C PHE A 206 0.33 -13.94 -3.11
N TYR A 207 0.94 -14.88 -3.83
CA TYR A 207 0.44 -15.31 -5.14
C TYR A 207 0.66 -16.81 -5.34
N LYS A 208 -0.42 -17.57 -5.54
CA LYS A 208 -0.40 -19.04 -5.78
C LYS A 208 0.51 -19.78 -4.77
N ASP A 209 0.27 -19.55 -3.48
CA ASP A 209 1.04 -20.10 -2.34
C ASP A 209 2.51 -19.64 -2.24
N LEU A 210 2.91 -18.66 -3.05
CA LEU A 210 4.24 -18.05 -2.99
C LEU A 210 4.17 -16.71 -2.26
N LEU A 211 5.25 -16.38 -1.57
CA LEU A 211 5.49 -15.05 -1.03
C LEU A 211 6.54 -14.36 -1.90
N LEU A 212 6.08 -13.52 -2.84
CA LEU A 212 6.93 -12.86 -3.81
C LEU A 212 7.27 -11.45 -3.34
N THR A 213 8.51 -11.02 -3.56
CA THR A 213 8.95 -9.63 -3.35
C THR A 213 9.75 -9.13 -4.54
N ILE A 214 9.88 -7.81 -4.63
CA ILE A 214 10.67 -7.15 -5.67
C ILE A 214 11.46 -5.97 -5.09
N ASP A 215 12.60 -5.67 -5.69
CA ASP A 215 13.39 -4.49 -5.39
C ASP A 215 13.28 -3.42 -6.49
N ARG A 216 13.96 -2.29 -6.29
CA ARG A 216 14.02 -1.20 -7.29
C ARG A 216 14.72 -1.57 -8.60
N TYR A 217 15.40 -2.71 -8.69
CA TYR A 217 16.19 -3.13 -9.86
C TYR A 217 15.62 -4.36 -10.55
N ASP A 218 14.30 -4.56 -10.46
CA ASP A 218 13.58 -5.66 -11.12
C ASP A 218 14.04 -7.07 -10.66
N TRP A 219 14.48 -7.16 -9.40
CA TRP A 219 14.89 -8.41 -8.79
C TRP A 219 13.75 -9.05 -8.02
N ILE A 220 13.07 -9.99 -8.68
CA ILE A 220 11.97 -10.76 -8.10
C ILE A 220 12.52 -11.94 -7.28
N ILE A 221 12.09 -12.01 -6.03
CA ILE A 221 12.51 -13.01 -5.05
C ILE A 221 11.27 -13.75 -4.55
N ASN A 222 11.35 -15.07 -4.44
CA ASN A 222 10.35 -15.88 -3.76
C ASN A 222 10.87 -16.28 -2.38
N PHE A 223 10.04 -16.18 -1.35
CA PHE A 223 10.36 -16.64 -0.01
C PHE A 223 9.55 -17.87 0.37
N THR A 224 10.22 -18.85 0.96
CA THR A 224 9.60 -20.04 1.54
C THR A 224 9.92 -20.11 3.03
N LEU A 225 8.94 -20.52 3.83
CA LEU A 225 9.15 -20.83 5.23
C LEU A 225 9.88 -22.16 5.35
N GLU A 226 10.98 -22.17 6.08
CA GLU A 226 11.72 -23.39 6.44
C GLU A 226 11.89 -23.49 7.96
N PRO A 227 11.88 -24.71 8.53
CA PRO A 227 12.11 -24.90 9.95
C PRO A 227 13.56 -24.56 10.31
N LYS A 228 13.78 -23.89 11.45
CA LYS A 228 15.13 -23.62 11.94
C LYS A 228 15.80 -24.92 12.43
N ALA A 229 16.98 -25.23 11.88
CA ALA A 229 17.75 -26.42 12.25
C ALA A 229 18.26 -26.43 13.71
N ARG A 230 18.30 -25.27 14.40
CA ARG A 230 18.70 -25.14 15.80
C ARG A 230 17.70 -24.23 16.54
N ILE A 231 17.10 -24.75 17.61
CA ILE A 231 16.23 -23.98 18.51
C ILE A 231 17.13 -23.21 19.49
N GLN A 232 17.58 -22.02 19.11
CA GLN A 232 18.10 -21.08 20.09
C GLN A 232 16.91 -20.45 20.83
N ARG A 233 17.00 -20.29 22.16
CA ARG A 233 16.04 -19.52 22.98
C ARG A 233 16.09 -18.05 22.54
N THR A 234 15.40 -17.75 21.44
CA THR A 234 15.27 -16.41 20.86
C THR A 234 13.79 -16.07 20.76
N ASN A 235 13.44 -14.79 20.89
CA ASN A 235 12.06 -14.31 20.75
C ASN A 235 11.64 -14.24 19.26
N CYS A 236 11.87 -15.31 18.51
CA CYS A 236 11.61 -15.42 17.08
C CYS A 236 10.86 -16.73 16.79
N SER A 237 10.10 -16.77 15.70
CA SER A 237 9.40 -17.97 15.27
C SER A 237 10.35 -19.16 15.02
N LEU A 238 9.84 -20.38 15.14
CA LEU A 238 10.55 -21.62 14.79
C LEU A 238 10.83 -21.71 13.27
N TRP A 239 10.17 -20.88 12.47
CA TRP A 239 10.34 -20.79 11.03
C TRP A 239 11.23 -19.60 10.67
N TYR A 240 12.02 -19.74 9.61
CA TYR A 240 12.74 -18.63 9.00
C TYR A 240 12.37 -18.51 7.52
N LEU A 241 12.40 -17.29 7.00
CA LEU A 241 12.15 -17.03 5.59
C LEU A 241 13.44 -17.24 4.81
N LYS A 242 13.45 -18.28 3.98
CA LYS A 242 14.51 -18.52 3.01
C LYS A 242 14.08 -17.94 1.67
N TRP A 243 14.90 -17.03 1.15
CA TRP A 243 14.75 -16.63 -0.24
C TRP A 243 15.26 -17.70 -1.20
N ASN A 244 14.46 -17.97 -2.22
CA ASN A 244 14.83 -18.74 -3.37
C ASN A 244 14.80 -17.76 -4.54
N THR A 245 15.99 -17.37 -5.01
CA THR A 245 16.07 -16.34 -6.03
C THR A 245 15.59 -16.88 -7.36
N ILE A 246 14.58 -16.24 -7.93
CA ILE A 246 14.03 -16.63 -9.23
C ILE A 246 14.99 -16.24 -10.37
N LYS A 247 15.62 -15.06 -10.28
CA LYS A 247 16.74 -14.64 -11.13
C LYS A 247 18.06 -14.75 -10.37
N LYS A 248 18.98 -15.63 -10.77
CA LYS A 248 20.25 -15.86 -10.05
C LYS A 248 21.11 -14.61 -9.84
N LYS A 249 21.04 -13.62 -10.73
CA LYS A 249 21.79 -12.36 -10.63
C LYS A 249 20.83 -11.18 -10.63
N ARG A 250 21.05 -10.24 -9.72
CA ARG A 250 20.36 -8.95 -9.67
C ARG A 250 20.73 -8.13 -10.92
N PRO A 251 19.75 -7.69 -11.73
CA PRO A 251 20.01 -6.80 -12.87
C PRO A 251 20.34 -5.39 -12.36
N SER A 252 21.58 -5.15 -11.92
CA SER A 252 22.00 -3.86 -11.38
C SER A 252 22.36 -2.86 -12.49
N THR A 253 21.54 -2.77 -13.55
CA THR A 253 21.68 -1.74 -14.59
C THR A 253 20.74 -0.58 -14.31
N ILE A 254 21.08 0.61 -14.80
CA ILE A 254 20.28 1.79 -14.53
C ILE A 254 18.88 1.72 -15.16
N HIS A 255 18.78 1.06 -16.31
CA HIS A 255 17.53 0.82 -17.02
C HIS A 255 16.58 -0.12 -16.24
N ASN A 256 17.13 -0.93 -15.34
CA ASN A 256 16.35 -1.76 -14.43
C ASN A 256 15.88 -0.99 -13.19
N TYR A 257 16.42 0.20 -12.93
CA TYR A 257 15.95 1.02 -11.82
C TYR A 257 14.51 1.50 -12.07
N ALA A 258 13.65 1.28 -11.10
CA ALA A 258 12.35 1.92 -10.99
C ALA A 258 12.29 2.59 -9.62
N GLY A 259 11.70 3.78 -9.57
CA GLY A 259 11.51 4.50 -8.32
C GLY A 259 10.68 3.69 -7.33
N ASN A 260 9.63 3.05 -7.85
CA ASN A 260 8.87 2.04 -7.14
C ASN A 260 8.40 0.92 -8.09
N ALA A 261 7.88 -0.17 -7.55
CA ALA A 261 7.30 -1.26 -8.33
C ALA A 261 6.15 -1.92 -7.55
N TYR A 262 5.16 -2.44 -8.26
CA TYR A 262 3.97 -3.03 -7.67
C TYR A 262 3.62 -4.36 -8.33
N PHE A 263 3.35 -5.36 -7.52
CA PHE A 263 2.70 -6.58 -7.93
C PHE A 263 1.19 -6.43 -7.84
N VAL A 264 0.49 -6.90 -8.87
CA VAL A 264 -0.97 -6.90 -8.90
C VAL A 264 -1.45 -8.21 -9.48
N GLU A 265 -2.34 -8.91 -8.78
CA GLU A 265 -3.09 -10.02 -9.37
C GLU A 265 -4.34 -9.45 -10.06
N ASN A 266 -4.53 -9.77 -11.34
CA ASN A 266 -5.69 -9.31 -12.10
C ASN A 266 -6.91 -10.23 -11.90
N SER A 267 -8.07 -9.85 -12.46
CA SER A 267 -9.30 -10.65 -12.37
C SER A 267 -9.19 -12.07 -12.95
N ASN A 268 -8.20 -12.32 -13.81
CA ASN A 268 -7.96 -13.62 -14.45
C ASN A 268 -6.97 -14.50 -13.65
N GLY A 269 -6.43 -14.00 -12.53
CA GLY A 269 -5.40 -14.69 -11.74
C GLY A 269 -4.01 -14.67 -12.39
N ASP A 270 -3.76 -13.74 -13.32
CA ASP A 270 -2.43 -13.44 -13.84
C ASP A 270 -1.73 -12.44 -12.92
N LEU A 271 -0.42 -12.64 -12.71
CA LEU A 271 0.41 -11.69 -11.99
C LEU A 271 0.96 -10.63 -12.94
N LEU A 272 0.69 -9.37 -12.62
CA LEU A 272 1.24 -8.20 -13.27
C LEU A 272 2.30 -7.54 -12.37
N LEU A 273 3.28 -6.92 -13.02
CA LEU A 273 4.29 -6.08 -12.40
C LEU A 273 4.25 -4.71 -13.06
N ALA A 274 3.83 -3.69 -12.30
CA ALA A 274 3.89 -2.29 -12.72
C ALA A 274 5.13 -1.63 -12.14
N ARG A 275 6.03 -1.10 -12.98
CA ARG A 275 7.20 -0.32 -12.57
C ARG A 275 6.87 1.16 -12.68
N ARG A 276 7.09 1.92 -11.62
CA ARG A 276 6.90 3.37 -11.56
C ARG A 276 8.25 4.07 -11.68
N CYS A 277 8.40 4.91 -12.69
CA CYS A 277 9.66 5.59 -13.00
C CYS A 277 9.53 7.09 -12.70
N TYR A 278 10.56 7.64 -12.07
CA TYR A 278 10.73 9.07 -11.81
C TYR A 278 11.83 9.70 -12.68
N TRP A 279 12.57 8.89 -13.43
CA TRP A 279 13.66 9.34 -14.28
C TRP A 279 13.22 9.33 -15.74
N ASP A 280 13.30 10.49 -16.37
CA ASP A 280 13.19 10.65 -17.82
C ASP A 280 14.41 10.03 -18.53
N GLU A 281 14.33 9.88 -19.85
CA GLU A 281 15.41 9.29 -20.64
C GLU A 281 16.70 10.13 -20.58
N ASP A 282 16.59 11.45 -20.46
CA ASP A 282 17.74 12.35 -20.34
C ASP A 282 18.51 12.13 -19.03
N LEU A 283 17.80 11.97 -17.90
CA LEU A 283 18.39 11.69 -16.59
C LEU A 283 18.97 10.28 -16.54
N ILE A 284 18.33 9.30 -17.20
CA ILE A 284 18.90 7.96 -17.37
C ILE A 284 20.23 8.06 -18.10
N GLN A 285 20.28 8.71 -19.27
CA GLN A 285 21.50 8.87 -20.06
C GLN A 285 22.60 9.61 -19.29
N ALA A 286 22.27 10.71 -18.63
CA ALA A 286 23.23 11.45 -17.81
C ALA A 286 23.87 10.57 -16.74
N ARG A 287 23.08 9.71 -16.08
CA ARG A 287 23.57 8.81 -15.04
C ARG A 287 24.39 7.65 -15.61
N GLU A 288 24.10 7.18 -16.83
CA GLU A 288 24.97 6.23 -17.52
C GLU A 288 26.34 6.82 -17.82
N ILE A 289 26.38 8.04 -18.34
CA ILE A 289 27.63 8.75 -18.62
C ILE A 289 28.42 8.92 -17.31
N ALA A 290 27.77 9.32 -16.21
CA ALA A 290 28.42 9.45 -14.91
C ALA A 290 29.01 8.12 -14.39
N LEU A 291 28.32 6.99 -14.61
CA LEU A 291 28.84 5.66 -14.25
C LEU A 291 30.05 5.28 -15.10
N GLN A 292 30.01 5.55 -16.41
CA GLN A 292 31.12 5.28 -17.32
C GLN A 292 32.34 6.14 -16.96
N LEU A 293 32.16 7.44 -16.70
CA LEU A 293 33.22 8.34 -16.26
C LEU A 293 33.82 7.90 -14.94
N ASN A 294 33.01 7.46 -13.97
CA ASN A 294 33.55 6.96 -12.70
C ASN A 294 34.34 5.65 -12.87
N ALA A 295 33.91 4.75 -13.76
CA ALA A 295 34.66 3.54 -14.09
C ALA A 295 36.00 3.88 -14.77
N ALA A 296 35.99 4.80 -15.74
CA ALA A 296 37.20 5.29 -16.40
C ALA A 296 38.16 5.98 -15.42
N ARG A 297 37.65 6.81 -14.51
CA ARG A 297 38.42 7.44 -13.44
C ARG A 297 39.09 6.40 -12.54
N ILE A 298 38.38 5.36 -12.11
CA ILE A 298 38.94 4.29 -11.28
C ILE A 298 40.09 3.56 -12.02
N GLN A 299 39.94 3.37 -13.33
CA GLN A 299 40.97 2.78 -14.16
C GLN A 299 42.20 3.70 -14.33
N ASP A 300 41.99 4.99 -14.61
CA ASP A 300 43.07 5.98 -14.74
C ASP A 300 43.93 6.06 -13.46
N ILE A 301 43.30 6.01 -12.28
CA ILE A 301 44.00 5.95 -10.99
C ILE A 301 44.87 4.71 -10.88
N ALA A 302 44.32 3.55 -11.26
CA ALA A 302 45.06 2.30 -11.22
C ALA A 302 46.28 2.31 -12.17
N GLU A 303 46.22 3.14 -13.22
CA GLU A 303 47.27 3.33 -14.21
C GLU A 303 48.22 4.52 -13.90
N GLY A 304 47.99 5.26 -12.81
CA GLY A 304 48.86 6.35 -12.34
C GLY A 304 48.55 7.74 -12.91
N GLY A 305 47.34 7.95 -13.44
CA GLY A 305 46.85 9.25 -13.92
C GLY A 305 46.50 10.25 -12.80
N SER A 306 46.13 11.48 -13.19
CA SER A 306 45.93 12.60 -12.23
C SER A 306 44.48 12.85 -11.80
N GLU A 307 43.49 12.09 -12.31
CA GLU A 307 42.04 12.22 -12.02
C GLU A 307 41.35 13.55 -12.35
N ILE A 308 42.10 14.66 -12.53
CA ILE A 308 41.57 16.03 -12.53
C ILE A 308 40.52 16.25 -13.64
N VAL A 309 40.78 15.76 -14.86
CA VAL A 309 39.88 15.95 -16.02
C VAL A 309 38.55 15.24 -15.80
N PHE A 310 38.57 14.01 -15.25
CA PHE A 310 37.35 13.24 -14.97
C PHE A 310 36.52 13.86 -13.84
N LEU A 311 37.16 14.47 -12.85
CA LEU A 311 36.48 15.14 -11.73
C LEU A 311 35.70 16.37 -12.19
N GLU A 312 36.23 17.16 -13.13
CA GLU A 312 35.53 18.33 -13.67
C GLU A 312 34.30 17.94 -14.50
N GLU A 313 34.41 16.95 -15.38
CA GLU A 313 33.28 16.45 -16.16
C GLU A 313 32.22 15.79 -15.26
N TYR A 314 32.65 14.98 -14.29
CA TYR A 314 31.74 14.38 -13.31
C TYR A 314 30.99 15.45 -12.51
N LYS A 315 31.68 16.52 -12.06
CA LYS A 315 31.02 17.63 -11.34
C LYS A 315 29.94 18.30 -12.19
N LYS A 316 30.22 18.62 -13.45
CA LYS A 316 29.24 19.24 -14.37
C LYS A 316 27.98 18.38 -14.53
N ILE A 317 28.17 17.07 -14.73
CA ILE A 317 27.06 16.11 -14.87
C ILE A 317 26.31 15.95 -13.54
N LYS A 318 27.03 15.92 -12.42
CA LYS A 318 26.41 15.78 -11.11
C LYS A 318 25.61 17.02 -10.72
N GLU A 319 26.12 18.22 -11.03
CA GLU A 319 25.41 19.48 -10.83
C GLU A 319 24.10 19.54 -11.64
N SER A 320 24.12 19.08 -12.91
CA SER A 320 22.89 19.02 -13.72
C SER A 320 21.88 18.00 -13.19
N MET A 321 22.33 16.90 -12.58
CA MET A 321 21.46 15.96 -11.88
C MET A 321 20.85 16.55 -10.60
N TYR A 322 21.66 17.25 -9.79
CA TYR A 322 21.19 17.83 -8.52
C TYR A 322 20.14 18.92 -8.72
N MET A 323 20.26 19.73 -9.77
CA MET A 323 19.25 20.74 -10.10
C MET A 323 17.88 20.12 -10.43
N LYS A 324 17.84 18.87 -10.92
CA LYS A 324 16.59 18.10 -11.12
C LYS A 324 16.09 17.42 -9.83
N ASP A 325 16.91 17.27 -8.80
CA ASP A 325 16.51 16.67 -7.51
C ASP A 325 15.78 17.68 -6.58
N GLU A 326 15.84 18.99 -6.87
CA GLU A 326 15.06 20.03 -6.16
C GLU A 326 13.59 20.10 -6.62
N ASP A 327 13.27 19.56 -7.80
CA ASP A 327 11.90 19.42 -8.28
C ASP A 327 11.17 18.28 -7.53
N PRO A 328 9.85 18.40 -7.29
CA PRO A 328 9.10 17.29 -6.73
C PRO A 328 9.25 16.06 -7.63
N LYS A 329 9.55 14.91 -7.02
CA LYS A 329 9.70 13.62 -7.73
C LYS A 329 8.34 13.15 -8.24
N LEU A 330 7.95 13.63 -9.42
CA LEU A 330 6.72 13.24 -10.09
C LEU A 330 6.94 12.01 -10.97
N THR A 331 5.89 11.22 -11.13
CA THR A 331 5.92 10.06 -12.02
C THR A 331 6.03 10.50 -13.46
N VAL A 332 7.02 9.93 -14.19
CA VAL A 332 7.22 10.23 -15.61
C VAL A 332 6.72 9.11 -16.53
N LYS A 333 6.68 7.86 -16.05
CA LYS A 333 6.11 6.73 -16.80
C LYS A 333 5.80 5.55 -15.88
N PHE A 334 4.87 4.71 -16.34
CA PHE A 334 4.72 3.35 -15.87
C PHE A 334 5.07 2.33 -16.96
N GLU A 335 5.68 1.23 -16.56
CA GLU A 335 5.87 0.07 -17.42
C GLU A 335 5.19 -1.14 -16.80
N VAL A 336 4.23 -1.74 -17.52
CA VAL A 336 3.51 -2.92 -17.03
C VAL A 336 4.01 -4.17 -17.71
N TYR A 337 4.23 -5.22 -16.92
CA TYR A 337 4.68 -6.52 -17.39
C TYR A 337 3.75 -7.61 -16.89
N ARG A 338 3.42 -8.57 -17.77
CA ARG A 338 2.80 -9.83 -17.37
C ARG A 338 3.89 -10.84 -16.99
N LEU A 339 3.74 -11.46 -15.83
CA LEU A 339 4.66 -12.46 -15.31
C LEU A 339 4.04 -13.86 -15.45
N SER A 340 4.80 -14.78 -16.04
CA SER A 340 4.42 -16.19 -16.13
C SER A 340 5.46 -17.05 -15.46
N PHE A 341 5.01 -17.96 -14.60
CA PHE A 341 5.86 -18.88 -13.87
C PHE A 341 5.84 -20.27 -14.52
N SER A 342 6.83 -21.09 -14.20
CA SER A 342 6.83 -22.52 -14.51
C SER A 342 5.64 -23.23 -13.86
N SER A 343 5.32 -24.43 -14.35
CA SER A 343 4.21 -25.24 -13.82
C SER A 343 4.34 -25.56 -12.32
N ASP A 344 5.57 -25.61 -11.79
CA ASP A 344 5.84 -25.79 -10.36
C ASP A 344 5.73 -24.48 -9.54
N GLY A 345 5.44 -23.35 -10.20
CA GLY A 345 5.35 -22.01 -9.61
C GLY A 345 6.69 -21.40 -9.18
N LYS A 346 7.79 -22.16 -9.18
CA LYS A 346 9.03 -21.76 -8.49
C LYS A 346 9.96 -20.89 -9.32
N ARG A 347 9.76 -20.80 -10.64
CA ARG A 347 10.65 -20.09 -11.56
C ARG A 347 9.85 -19.17 -12.47
N LEU A 348 10.31 -17.94 -12.65
CA LEU A 348 9.79 -17.03 -13.67
C LEU A 348 10.23 -17.54 -15.04
N ASN A 349 9.26 -17.88 -15.86
CA ASN A 349 9.45 -18.35 -17.23
C ASN A 349 9.49 -17.18 -18.21
N LYS A 350 8.51 -16.27 -18.12
CA LYS A 350 8.38 -15.12 -19.02
C LYS A 350 8.02 -13.86 -18.25
N LYS A 351 8.62 -12.75 -18.68
CA LYS A 351 8.24 -11.39 -18.29
C LYS A 351 8.03 -10.60 -19.58
N ILE A 352 6.79 -10.25 -19.89
CA ILE A 352 6.41 -9.65 -21.17
C ILE A 352 5.85 -8.26 -20.90
N ARG A 353 6.45 -7.21 -21.48
CA ARG A 353 5.88 -5.85 -21.41
C ARG A 353 4.56 -5.85 -22.16
N ILE A 354 3.51 -5.34 -21.52
CA ILE A 354 2.19 -5.18 -22.12
C ILE A 354 1.90 -3.69 -22.32
N LYS A 355 1.18 -3.37 -23.40
CA LYS A 355 0.75 -2.00 -23.73
C LYS A 355 -0.75 -1.77 -23.48
N THR A 356 -1.45 -2.80 -23.03
CA THR A 356 -2.88 -2.73 -22.70
C THR A 356 -3.13 -3.66 -21.52
N LEU A 357 -4.05 -3.27 -20.64
CA LEU A 357 -4.48 -4.07 -19.51
C LEU A 357 -5.66 -4.99 -19.86
N GLY A 358 -6.19 -4.90 -21.08
CA GLY A 358 -7.28 -5.75 -21.55
C GLY A 358 -8.61 -5.47 -20.84
N GLY A 359 -8.91 -4.19 -20.56
CA GLY A 359 -10.12 -3.79 -19.84
C GLY A 359 -10.02 -3.91 -18.31
N GLU A 360 -8.84 -4.18 -17.79
CA GLU A 360 -8.54 -4.03 -16.36
C GLU A 360 -8.07 -2.62 -16.02
N ILE A 361 -8.24 -2.24 -14.76
CA ILE A 361 -7.82 -0.97 -14.17
C ILE A 361 -7.01 -1.30 -12.91
N LEU A 362 -5.82 -0.72 -12.78
CA LEU A 362 -4.96 -0.93 -11.62
C LEU A 362 -5.07 0.23 -10.63
N PHE A 363 -5.08 -0.08 -9.35
CA PHE A 363 -5.03 0.88 -8.25
C PHE A 363 -3.73 0.64 -7.47
N LEU A 364 -2.79 1.58 -7.57
CA LEU A 364 -1.41 1.46 -7.09
C LEU A 364 -1.09 2.54 -6.03
N GLY A 365 -0.19 2.21 -5.11
CA GLY A 365 0.26 3.08 -4.03
C GLY A 365 0.88 2.26 -2.89
N ASP A 366 1.02 2.85 -1.71
CA ASP A 366 1.65 2.20 -0.55
C ASP A 366 0.90 0.98 0.02
N ASN A 367 -0.33 0.76 -0.43
CA ASN A 367 -1.22 -0.31 0.03
C ASN A 367 -1.11 -1.55 -0.84
N ASN A 368 -1.82 -2.62 -0.48
CA ASN A 368 -1.95 -3.76 -1.39
C ASN A 368 -2.56 -3.28 -2.72
N SER A 369 -1.90 -3.59 -3.82
CA SER A 369 -2.34 -3.15 -5.13
C SER A 369 -3.52 -3.97 -5.60
N VAL A 370 -4.46 -3.33 -6.30
CA VAL A 370 -5.74 -3.94 -6.67
C VAL A 370 -5.99 -3.78 -8.15
N SER A 371 -6.49 -4.84 -8.78
CA SER A 371 -7.03 -4.81 -10.14
C SER A 371 -8.56 -4.91 -10.09
N VAL A 372 -9.24 -4.12 -10.91
CA VAL A 372 -10.67 -4.26 -11.14
C VAL A 372 -10.97 -4.26 -12.63
N SER A 373 -12.01 -5.01 -13.02
CA SER A 373 -12.50 -5.00 -14.39
C SER A 373 -13.35 -3.76 -14.65
N VAL A 374 -13.09 -3.06 -15.76
CA VAL A 374 -13.88 -1.90 -16.21
C VAL A 374 -15.35 -2.25 -16.44
N SER A 375 -15.64 -3.52 -16.74
CA SER A 375 -17.03 -4.01 -16.91
C SER A 375 -17.89 -3.81 -15.66
N LYS A 376 -17.27 -3.77 -14.46
CA LYS A 376 -17.96 -3.48 -13.19
C LYS A 376 -18.11 -1.99 -12.93
N TYR A 377 -17.25 -1.17 -13.54
CA TYR A 377 -17.13 0.26 -13.26
C TYR A 377 -16.94 1.07 -14.56
N PRO A 378 -17.97 1.15 -15.42
CA PRO A 378 -17.86 1.73 -16.77
C PRO A 378 -17.58 3.24 -16.79
N LYS A 379 -17.70 3.91 -15.64
CA LYS A 379 -17.38 5.33 -15.48
C LYS A 379 -15.87 5.60 -15.35
N LEU A 380 -15.05 4.57 -15.09
CA LEU A 380 -13.60 4.71 -15.01
C LEU A 380 -12.95 4.55 -16.38
N HIS A 381 -11.74 5.11 -16.52
CA HIS A 381 -10.97 4.98 -17.76
C HIS A 381 -10.43 3.55 -17.90
N PRO A 382 -10.75 2.81 -18.98
CA PRO A 382 -10.17 1.50 -19.23
C PRO A 382 -8.65 1.61 -19.43
N ASN A 383 -7.94 0.48 -19.33
CA ASN A 383 -6.49 0.42 -19.57
C ASN A 383 -5.67 1.45 -18.78
N SER A 384 -6.14 1.83 -17.59
CA SER A 384 -5.57 2.91 -16.80
C SER A 384 -5.04 2.42 -15.45
N ILE A 385 -4.05 3.15 -14.95
CA ILE A 385 -3.46 3.00 -13.61
C ILE A 385 -3.86 4.23 -12.80
N TYR A 386 -4.67 4.04 -11.77
CA TYR A 386 -4.93 5.04 -10.75
C TYR A 386 -3.88 4.88 -9.66
N TYR A 387 -3.07 5.91 -9.45
CA TYR A 387 -1.97 5.85 -8.49
C TYR A 387 -2.07 6.98 -7.48
N THR A 388 -1.61 6.69 -6.26
CA THR A 388 -1.36 7.70 -5.23
C THR A 388 0.14 7.95 -5.07
N ASP A 389 0.48 9.05 -4.44
CA ASP A 389 1.87 9.34 -4.08
C ASP A 389 2.44 8.22 -3.20
N ASP A 390 3.70 7.86 -3.42
CA ASP A 390 4.39 6.87 -2.60
C ASP A 390 5.13 7.60 -1.49
N TYR A 391 4.89 7.22 -0.24
CA TYR A 391 5.65 7.78 0.87
C TYR A 391 7.08 7.23 0.86
N VAL A 392 7.99 7.91 0.17
CA VAL A 392 9.42 7.57 0.16
C VAL A 392 10.16 8.63 0.97
N HIS A 393 10.45 8.34 2.25
CA HIS A 393 11.51 8.95 3.09
C HIS A 393 11.95 10.38 2.78
N HIS A 394 11.02 11.33 2.70
CA HIS A 394 11.36 12.73 2.50
C HIS A 394 10.45 13.57 3.39
N HIS A 395 10.79 13.60 4.69
CA HIS A 395 10.34 14.68 5.56
C HIS A 395 10.72 16.01 4.90
N ASN A 396 9.71 16.85 4.65
CA ASN A 396 9.76 18.14 3.96
C ASN A 396 9.62 18.10 2.42
N LEU A 397 8.62 17.38 1.89
CA LEU A 397 8.12 17.76 0.56
C LEU A 397 7.44 19.13 0.69
N PRO A 398 7.96 20.20 0.07
CA PRO A 398 7.40 21.56 0.22
C PRO A 398 5.92 21.63 -0.19
N PHE A 399 5.48 20.70 -1.03
CA PHE A 399 4.13 20.62 -1.59
C PHE A 399 3.28 19.47 -1.02
N GLY A 400 3.82 18.62 -0.15
CA GLY A 400 3.14 17.43 0.35
C GLY A 400 2.98 16.33 -0.72
N SER A 401 1.97 15.48 -0.54
CA SER A 401 1.65 14.36 -1.44
C SER A 401 0.96 14.85 -2.73
N ILE A 402 1.73 15.20 -3.76
CA ILE A 402 1.18 15.76 -5.00
C ILE A 402 1.21 14.79 -6.18
N ASP A 403 1.95 13.68 -6.09
CA ASP A 403 2.08 12.72 -7.19
C ASP A 403 0.95 11.68 -7.19
N ASN A 404 -0.29 12.18 -7.30
CA ASN A 404 -1.51 11.40 -7.42
C ASN A 404 -2.11 11.61 -8.81
N GLY A 405 -2.42 10.53 -9.54
CA GLY A 405 -2.90 10.66 -10.90
C GLY A 405 -3.46 9.38 -11.52
N ILE A 406 -3.82 9.51 -12.79
CA ILE A 406 -4.27 8.45 -13.68
C ILE A 406 -3.24 8.35 -14.79
N PHE A 407 -2.76 7.15 -15.10
CA PHE A 407 -1.88 6.89 -16.22
C PHE A 407 -2.56 5.95 -17.21
N ASP A 408 -2.78 6.41 -18.43
CA ASP A 408 -3.26 5.60 -19.55
C ASP A 408 -2.08 4.76 -20.07
N VAL A 409 -2.20 3.43 -19.97
CA VAL A 409 -1.12 2.50 -20.35
C VAL A 409 -0.93 2.41 -21.86
N GLU A 410 -1.98 2.67 -22.64
CA GLU A 410 -1.98 2.54 -24.09
C GLU A 410 -1.46 3.81 -24.76
N ASN A 411 -1.94 4.96 -24.31
CA ASN A 411 -1.54 6.27 -24.82
C ASN A 411 -0.31 6.86 -24.11
N GLU A 412 0.15 6.23 -23.03
CA GLU A 412 1.26 6.69 -22.17
C GLU A 412 1.06 8.15 -21.71
N SER A 413 -0.17 8.50 -21.35
CA SER A 413 -0.57 9.86 -20.95
C SER A 413 -1.06 9.93 -19.52
N PHE A 414 -0.94 11.12 -18.91
CA PHE A 414 -1.36 11.38 -17.54
C PHE A 414 -2.65 12.20 -17.47
N ASP A 415 -3.49 11.89 -16.49
CA ASP A 415 -4.63 12.69 -16.05
C ASP A 415 -4.65 12.76 -14.52
N LYS A 416 -5.56 13.54 -13.94
CA LYS A 416 -5.66 13.78 -12.51
C LYS A 416 -6.94 13.19 -11.93
N HIS A 417 -6.88 12.75 -10.68
CA HIS A 417 -8.07 12.44 -9.89
C HIS A 417 -8.18 13.38 -8.68
N TYR A 418 -7.70 12.96 -7.53
CA TYR A 418 -7.69 13.69 -6.27
C TYR A 418 -6.38 14.45 -6.12
N LEU A 419 -6.49 15.77 -5.88
CA LEU A 419 -5.38 16.62 -5.52
C LEU A 419 -5.54 17.05 -4.06
N PRO A 420 -4.64 16.65 -3.16
CA PRO A 420 -4.69 17.11 -1.77
C PRO A 420 -4.60 18.63 -1.68
N SER A 421 -5.38 19.20 -0.77
CA SER A 421 -5.24 20.62 -0.42
C SER A 421 -3.87 20.87 0.22
N PHE A 422 -3.31 22.05 0.00
CA PHE A 422 -2.04 22.43 0.64
C PHE A 422 -2.15 22.49 2.18
N SER A 423 -3.37 22.65 2.73
CA SER A 423 -3.61 22.64 4.18
C SER A 423 -3.32 21.29 4.85
N ILE A 424 -3.28 20.21 4.07
CA ILE A 424 -3.03 18.83 4.54
C ILE A 424 -1.68 18.29 4.05
N LYS A 425 -0.77 19.15 3.59
CA LYS A 425 0.53 18.76 3.02
C LYS A 425 1.42 17.97 3.98
N ASP A 426 1.28 18.22 5.29
CA ASP A 426 2.05 17.57 6.35
C ASP A 426 1.38 16.27 6.84
N LEU A 427 0.20 15.95 6.32
CA LEU A 427 -0.52 14.73 6.65
C LEU A 427 -0.13 13.57 5.71
N PRO A 428 -0.28 12.32 6.17
CA PRO A 428 0.08 11.16 5.34
C PRO A 428 -0.71 11.13 4.02
N PRO A 429 -0.08 10.65 2.93
CA PRO A 429 -0.67 10.63 1.60
C PRO A 429 -2.01 9.86 1.57
N PRO A 430 -2.90 10.18 0.62
CA PRO A 430 -4.08 9.37 0.35
C PRO A 430 -3.72 7.92 0.09
N ILE A 431 -4.60 7.01 0.51
CA ILE A 431 -4.41 5.58 0.27
C ILE A 431 -5.66 4.95 -0.32
N PHE A 432 -5.48 3.95 -1.19
CA PHE A 432 -6.57 3.11 -1.65
C PHE A 432 -7.00 2.11 -0.57
N ILE A 433 -8.30 2.05 -0.33
CA ILE A 433 -8.96 1.08 0.54
C ILE A 433 -10.10 0.40 -0.22
N VAL A 434 -10.22 -0.92 -0.09
CA VAL A 434 -11.31 -1.68 -0.67
C VAL A 434 -12.21 -2.18 0.47
N PRO A 435 -13.38 -1.57 0.70
CA PRO A 435 -14.36 -2.10 1.65
C PRO A 435 -14.76 -3.52 1.22
N LYS A 436 -14.83 -4.46 2.17
CA LYS A 436 -15.17 -5.86 1.92
C LYS A 436 -16.37 -6.31 2.72
#